data_AF-A0A959ZFA7-F1
#
_entry.id   AF-A0A959ZFA7-F1
#
_cell.length_a   1.000
_cell.length_b   1.000
_cell.length_c   1.000
_cell.angle_alpha   90.00
_cell.angle_beta   90.00
_cell.angle_gamma   90.00
#
_symmetry.space_group_name_H-M   'P 1'
#
loop_
_entity.id
_entity.type
_entity.pdbx_description
1 polymer ?
#
loop_
_entity_poly.entity_id
_entity_poly.type
_entity_poly.pdbx_seq_one_letter_code
_entity_poly.pdbx_strand_id
1 'polypeptide(L)'
;MKRLLAALAILLALAGPNLALAAEPQASLPQLEDEVMCPVCGTLLGLSHSPAAERERVFIRKLIAQGKTEDEIKDALVDEYGGQVLALPENRGIDVWAYAVPVIGLVLALIGVITAIIVWRRRRNDREDEPPEPGPSGEEADRLDKDMARFDL
;
A
#
# COMPACT_ATOMS: atom_id res chain seq x y z
N MET A 1 -24.94 -2.76 12.78
CA MET A 1 -24.79 -2.89 11.31
C MET A 1 -24.95 -1.56 10.57
N LYS A 2 -26.07 -0.83 10.71
CA LYS A 2 -26.27 0.49 10.05
C LYS A 2 -25.18 1.55 10.35
N ARG A 3 -24.65 1.59 11.57
CA ARG A 3 -23.58 2.55 11.96
C ARG A 3 -22.21 2.20 11.37
N LEU A 4 -21.94 0.92 11.12
CA LEU A 4 -20.70 0.47 10.46
C LEU A 4 -20.75 0.74 8.96
N LEU A 5 -21.91 0.53 8.34
CA LEU A 5 -22.14 0.89 6.93
C LEU A 5 -22.04 2.41 6.70
N ALA A 6 -22.57 3.21 7.63
CA ALA A 6 -22.44 4.66 7.58
C ALA A 6 -20.98 5.13 7.74
N ALA A 7 -20.23 4.54 8.67
CA ALA A 7 -18.81 4.86 8.86
C ALA A 7 -17.96 4.46 7.64
N LEU A 8 -18.22 3.29 7.04
CA LEU A 8 -17.54 2.83 5.83
C LEU A 8 -17.85 3.73 4.63
N ALA A 9 -19.11 4.17 4.47
CA ALA A 9 -19.53 5.07 3.40
C ALA A 9 -18.92 6.47 3.54
N ILE A 10 -18.79 6.98 4.78
CA ILE A 10 -18.11 8.25 5.06
C ILE A 10 -16.61 8.14 4.76
N LEU A 11 -15.97 7.03 5.14
CA LEU A 11 -14.56 6.79 4.86
C LEU A 11 -14.28 6.69 3.35
N LEU A 12 -15.17 6.04 2.60
CA LEU A 12 -15.09 5.93 1.14
C LEU A 12 -15.33 7.28 0.45
N ALA A 13 -16.20 8.12 1.01
CA ALA A 13 -16.47 9.47 0.49
C ALA A 13 -15.31 10.44 0.74
N LEU A 14 -14.59 10.32 1.86
CA LEU A 14 -13.35 11.09 2.10
C LEU A 14 -12.15 10.55 1.30
N ALA A 15 -12.20 9.31 0.84
CA ALA A 15 -11.19 8.72 -0.04
C ALA A 15 -11.49 8.94 -1.54
N GLY A 16 -12.46 9.80 -1.88
CA GLY A 16 -12.69 10.22 -3.26
C GLY A 16 -11.42 10.84 -3.85
N PRO A 17 -11.07 10.54 -5.10
CA PRO A 17 -9.88 11.09 -5.71
C PRO A 17 -10.04 12.61 -5.74
N ASN A 18 -9.16 13.32 -5.03
CA ASN A 18 -8.98 14.74 -5.24
C ASN A 18 -8.45 14.90 -6.66
N LEU A 19 -9.35 15.07 -7.63
CA LEU A 19 -9.05 15.58 -8.96
C LEU A 19 -8.67 17.06 -8.80
N ALA A 20 -7.54 17.28 -8.16
CA ALA A 20 -6.80 18.51 -8.34
C ALA A 20 -6.30 18.45 -9.78
N LEU A 21 -6.95 19.21 -10.68
CA LEU A 21 -6.29 19.66 -11.89
C LEU A 21 -5.11 20.53 -11.44
N ALA A 22 -4.01 19.90 -11.08
CA ALA A 22 -2.73 20.58 -11.01
C ALA A 22 -2.43 20.99 -12.44
N ALA A 23 -2.40 22.30 -12.70
CA ALA A 23 -1.72 22.81 -13.87
C ALA A 23 -0.29 22.29 -13.75
N GLU A 24 0.11 21.35 -14.62
CA GLU A 24 1.45 20.80 -14.57
C GLU A 24 2.43 21.97 -14.70
N PRO A 25 3.39 22.12 -13.77
CA PRO A 25 4.37 23.19 -13.83
C PRO A 25 5.05 23.12 -15.21
N GLN A 26 5.15 24.29 -15.85
CA GLN A 26 5.82 24.41 -17.14
C GLN A 26 7.23 23.84 -17.01
N ALA A 27 7.57 22.83 -17.81
CA ALA A 27 8.84 22.14 -17.70
C ALA A 27 10.02 23.12 -17.84
N SER A 28 10.95 23.08 -16.89
CA SER A 28 12.13 23.94 -16.91
C SER A 28 13.40 23.10 -17.11
N LEU A 29 14.32 23.62 -17.93
CA LEU A 29 15.60 22.94 -18.21
C LEU A 29 16.38 22.60 -16.93
N PRO A 30 16.51 23.50 -15.92
CA PRO A 30 17.27 23.19 -14.72
C PRO A 30 16.67 22.05 -13.89
N GLN A 31 15.34 21.93 -13.84
CA GLN A 31 14.68 20.81 -13.14
C GLN A 31 14.95 19.48 -13.85
N LEU A 32 14.80 19.46 -15.17
CA LEU A 32 15.07 18.26 -15.97
C LEU A 32 16.55 17.85 -15.91
N GLU A 33 17.48 18.79 -15.78
CA GLU A 33 18.91 18.50 -15.68
C GLU A 33 19.31 17.73 -14.41
N ASP A 34 18.53 17.85 -13.33
CA ASP A 34 18.73 17.13 -12.07
C ASP A 34 18.04 15.75 -12.06
N GLU A 35 17.10 15.52 -12.98
CA GLU A 35 16.31 14.28 -13.07
C GLU A 35 16.73 13.37 -14.22
N VAL A 36 17.53 13.88 -15.16
CA VAL A 36 17.99 13.18 -16.36
C VAL A 36 19.51 12.94 -16.30
N MET A 37 19.93 11.74 -16.68
CA MET A 37 21.32 11.29 -16.76
C MET A 37 21.81 11.34 -18.21
N CYS A 38 23.04 11.82 -18.43
CA CYS A 38 23.70 11.67 -19.72
C CYS A 38 24.10 10.19 -19.93
N PRO A 39 23.54 9.48 -20.92
CA PRO A 39 23.75 8.04 -21.10
C PRO A 39 25.19 7.70 -21.49
N VAL A 40 25.91 8.65 -22.09
CA VAL A 40 27.31 8.50 -22.47
C VAL A 40 28.25 8.83 -21.30
N CYS A 41 27.83 9.70 -20.40
CA CYS A 41 28.67 10.26 -19.34
C CYS A 41 28.56 9.47 -18.03
N GLY A 42 27.41 8.84 -17.79
CA GLY A 42 27.11 8.15 -16.52
C GLY A 42 26.90 9.10 -15.34
N THR A 43 26.58 10.37 -15.60
CA THR A 43 26.35 11.41 -14.59
C THR A 43 25.10 12.22 -14.95
N LEU A 44 24.56 12.96 -13.97
CA LEU A 44 23.45 13.89 -14.19
C LEU A 44 23.78 14.89 -15.29
N LEU A 45 22.76 15.25 -16.08
CA LEU A 45 22.90 16.16 -17.20
C LEU A 45 23.38 17.54 -16.73
N GLY A 46 22.93 18.01 -15.57
CA GLY A 46 23.39 19.26 -14.95
C GLY A 46 24.89 19.28 -14.59
N LEU A 47 25.50 18.10 -14.39
CA LEU A 47 26.90 17.97 -13.97
C LEU A 47 27.86 17.71 -15.15
N SER A 48 27.34 17.49 -16.36
CA SER A 48 28.15 17.12 -17.53
C SER A 48 28.16 18.21 -18.60
N HIS A 49 29.35 18.53 -19.11
CA HIS A 49 29.53 19.48 -20.23
C HIS A 49 30.05 18.78 -21.49
N SER A 50 29.80 17.48 -21.65
CA SER A 50 30.21 16.75 -22.84
C SER A 50 29.40 17.19 -24.08
N PRO A 51 29.92 16.98 -25.30
CA PRO A 51 29.15 17.22 -26.53
C PRO A 51 27.87 16.38 -26.62
N ALA A 52 27.81 15.24 -25.94
CA ALA A 52 26.60 14.42 -25.87
C ALA A 52 25.53 15.07 -24.98
N ALA A 53 25.93 15.54 -23.79
CA ALA A 53 25.07 16.27 -22.87
C ALA A 53 24.50 17.55 -23.51
N GLU A 54 25.31 18.28 -24.29
CA GLU A 54 24.83 19.50 -24.94
C GLU A 54 23.78 19.22 -26.03
N ARG A 55 23.91 18.12 -26.77
CA ARG A 55 22.89 17.70 -27.74
C ARG A 55 21.56 17.37 -27.05
N GLU A 56 21.63 16.69 -25.92
CA GLU A 56 20.47 16.35 -25.10
C GLU A 56 19.79 17.61 -24.55
N ARG A 57 20.56 18.59 -24.02
CA ARG A 57 20.01 19.90 -23.61
C ARG A 57 19.31 20.65 -24.75
N VAL A 58 19.86 20.57 -25.97
CA VAL A 58 19.23 21.20 -27.15
C VAL A 58 17.92 20.51 -27.49
N PHE A 59 17.87 19.17 -27.39
CA PHE A 59 16.66 18.40 -27.59
C PHE A 59 15.59 18.75 -26.55
N ILE A 60 15.95 18.78 -25.26
CA ILE A 60 15.04 19.19 -24.16
C ILE A 60 14.52 20.61 -24.39
N ARG A 61 15.40 21.58 -24.69
CA ARG A 61 15.00 22.97 -24.99
C ARG A 61 14.01 23.05 -26.15
N LYS A 62 14.15 22.21 -27.17
CA LYS A 62 13.22 22.14 -28.30
C LYS A 62 11.84 21.66 -27.86
N LEU A 63 11.76 20.66 -26.98
CA LEU A 63 10.49 20.15 -26.45
C LEU A 63 9.82 21.14 -25.51
N ILE A 64 10.59 21.80 -24.63
CA ILE A 64 10.09 22.90 -23.78
C ILE A 64 9.51 24.02 -24.66
N ALA A 65 10.20 24.39 -25.75
CA ALA A 65 9.70 25.40 -26.69
C ALA A 65 8.42 24.97 -27.44
N GLN A 66 8.14 23.68 -27.53
CA GLN A 66 6.88 23.14 -28.07
C GLN A 66 5.74 23.14 -27.04
N GLY A 67 6.00 23.57 -25.80
CA GLY A 67 5.02 23.58 -24.72
C GLY A 67 4.73 22.20 -24.14
N LYS A 68 5.66 21.24 -24.32
CA LYS A 68 5.54 19.90 -23.73
C LYS A 68 5.66 19.94 -22.21
N THR A 69 4.91 19.07 -21.53
CA THR A 69 5.03 18.91 -20.08
C THR A 69 6.27 18.09 -19.72
N GLU A 70 6.64 18.10 -18.44
CA GLU A 70 7.85 17.42 -17.97
C GLU A 70 7.80 15.91 -18.25
N ASP A 71 6.65 15.28 -17.97
CA ASP A 71 6.38 13.88 -18.26
C ASP A 71 6.50 13.57 -19.76
N GLU A 72 5.94 14.42 -20.62
CA GLU A 72 6.03 14.23 -22.07
C GLU A 72 7.48 14.36 -22.56
N ILE A 73 8.29 15.21 -21.92
CA ILE A 73 9.71 15.37 -22.24
C ILE A 73 10.49 14.13 -21.82
N LYS A 74 10.23 13.61 -20.61
CA LYS A 74 10.85 12.38 -20.10
C LYS A 74 10.52 11.18 -20.98
N ASP A 75 9.27 11.03 -21.41
CA ASP A 75 8.87 10.00 -22.37
C ASP A 75 9.64 10.12 -23.69
N ALA A 76 9.70 11.33 -24.25
CA ALA A 76 10.44 11.58 -25.49
C ALA A 76 11.95 11.30 -25.35
N LEU A 77 12.53 11.56 -24.18
CA LEU A 77 13.92 11.22 -23.87
C LEU A 77 14.12 9.71 -23.76
N VAL A 78 13.19 8.98 -23.14
CA VAL A 78 13.24 7.51 -23.05
C VAL A 78 13.09 6.87 -24.43
N ASP A 79 12.24 7.43 -25.29
CA ASP A 79 12.07 6.95 -26.67
C ASP A 79 13.33 7.15 -27.53
N GLU A 80 14.03 8.28 -27.37
CA GLU A 80 15.23 8.62 -28.15
C GLU A 80 16.52 7.99 -27.58
N TYR A 81 16.70 7.99 -26.25
CA TYR A 81 17.94 7.61 -25.57
C TYR A 81 17.85 6.32 -24.74
N GLY A 82 16.65 5.80 -24.52
CA GLY A 82 16.38 4.59 -23.73
C GLY A 82 16.11 4.85 -22.24
N GLY A 83 15.65 3.82 -21.52
CA GLY A 83 15.22 3.94 -20.11
C GLY A 83 16.33 4.28 -19.09
N GLN A 84 17.61 4.25 -19.49
CA GLN A 84 18.73 4.63 -18.63
C GLN A 84 18.96 6.15 -18.58
N VAL A 85 18.22 6.93 -19.39
CA VAL A 85 18.33 8.39 -19.43
C VAL A 85 17.66 9.04 -18.22
N LEU A 86 16.69 8.40 -17.59
CA LEU A 86 16.05 8.92 -16.39
C LEU A 86 16.83 8.49 -15.15
N ALA A 87 17.07 9.42 -14.22
CA ALA A 87 17.74 9.12 -12.95
C ALA A 87 16.91 8.17 -12.07
N LEU A 88 15.58 8.25 -12.16
CA LEU A 88 14.64 7.28 -11.61
C LEU A 88 13.86 6.63 -12.76
N PRO A 89 13.81 5.29 -12.85
CA PRO A 89 12.94 4.62 -13.81
C PRO A 89 11.48 4.89 -13.46
N GLU A 90 10.76 5.62 -14.32
CA GLU A 90 9.31 5.82 -14.22
C GLU A 90 8.58 4.50 -14.47
N ASN A 91 8.50 3.68 -13.42
CA ASN A 91 7.75 2.42 -13.44
C ASN A 91 6.24 2.71 -13.30
N ARG A 92 5.64 3.47 -14.23
CA ARG A 92 4.21 3.86 -14.18
C ARG A 92 3.28 2.65 -13.98
N GLY A 93 3.67 1.46 -14.46
CA GLY A 93 2.91 0.21 -14.29
C GLY A 93 3.08 -0.52 -12.95
N ILE A 94 4.25 -0.39 -12.30
CA ILE A 94 4.48 -1.00 -10.97
C ILE A 94 3.96 -0.09 -9.87
N ASP A 95 3.96 1.23 -10.09
CA ASP A 95 3.63 2.21 -9.06
C ASP A 95 2.24 1.98 -8.47
N VAL A 96 1.23 1.73 -9.32
CA VAL A 96 -0.14 1.42 -8.86
C VAL A 96 -0.17 0.14 -8.00
N TRP A 97 0.52 -0.91 -8.41
CA TRP A 97 0.58 -2.16 -7.65
C TRP A 97 1.41 -2.04 -6.36
N ALA A 98 2.48 -1.24 -6.39
CA ALA A 98 3.33 -0.97 -5.23
C ALA A 98 2.53 -0.30 -4.10
N TYR A 99 1.57 0.56 -4.43
CA TYR A 99 0.63 1.12 -3.44
C TYR A 99 -0.60 0.25 -3.19
N ALA A 100 -1.12 -0.47 -4.19
CA ALA A 100 -2.32 -1.29 -4.04
C ALA A 100 -2.08 -2.52 -3.14
N VAL A 101 -0.94 -3.20 -3.27
CA VAL A 101 -0.59 -4.39 -2.47
C VAL A 101 -0.63 -4.12 -0.97
N PRO A 102 0.04 -3.10 -0.41
CA PRO A 102 -0.01 -2.84 1.03
C PRO A 102 -1.42 -2.45 1.50
N VAL A 103 -2.18 -1.70 0.71
CA VAL A 103 -3.57 -1.34 1.04
C VAL A 103 -4.48 -2.56 1.06
N ILE A 104 -4.42 -3.42 0.04
CA ILE A 104 -5.19 -4.66 -0.03
C ILE A 104 -4.80 -5.59 1.12
N GLY A 105 -3.51 -5.74 1.41
CA GLY A 105 -3.02 -6.54 2.52
C GLY A 105 -3.58 -6.09 3.87
N LEU A 106 -3.62 -4.77 4.11
CA LEU A 106 -4.16 -4.20 5.33
C LEU A 106 -5.67 -4.42 5.47
N VAL A 107 -6.42 -4.29 4.37
CA VAL A 107 -7.87 -4.55 4.36
C VAL A 107 -8.16 -6.03 4.64
N LEU A 108 -7.44 -6.95 3.99
CA LEU A 108 -7.60 -8.39 4.22
C LEU A 108 -7.25 -8.78 5.65
N ALA A 109 -6.19 -8.22 6.22
CA ALA A 109 -5.80 -8.45 7.61
C ALA A 109 -6.89 -8.01 8.59
N LEU A 110 -7.45 -6.81 8.39
CA LEU A 110 -8.56 -6.29 9.21
C LEU A 110 -9.79 -7.21 9.14
N ILE A 111 -10.18 -7.63 7.94
CA ILE A 111 -11.30 -8.57 7.75
C ILE A 111 -11.03 -9.89 8.46
N GLY A 112 -9.81 -10.42 8.35
CA GLY A 112 -9.39 -11.66 9.03
C GLY A 112 -9.49 -11.55 10.56
N VAL A 113 -9.02 -10.46 11.15
CA VAL A 113 -9.09 -10.23 12.60
C VAL A 113 -10.55 -10.10 13.07
N ILE A 114 -11.38 -9.33 12.36
CA ILE A 114 -12.79 -9.14 12.71
C ILE A 114 -13.54 -10.46 12.65
N THR A 115 -13.35 -11.25 11.59
CA THR A 115 -14.02 -12.55 11.45
C THR A 115 -13.56 -13.55 12.51
N ALA A 116 -12.26 -13.59 12.83
CA ALA A 116 -11.73 -14.41 13.91
C ALA A 116 -12.36 -14.06 15.27
N ILE A 117 -12.47 -12.77 15.61
CA ILE A 117 -13.11 -12.31 16.85
C ILE A 117 -14.59 -12.71 16.91
N ILE A 118 -15.33 -12.56 15.81
CA ILE A 118 -16.75 -12.92 15.74
C ILE A 118 -16.94 -14.43 15.92
N VAL A 119 -16.15 -15.25 15.23
CA VAL A 119 -16.23 -16.72 15.34
C VAL A 119 -15.86 -17.18 16.75
N TRP A 120 -14.82 -16.59 17.33
CA TRP A 120 -14.40 -16.93 18.69
C TRP A 120 -15.46 -16.57 19.74
N ARG A 121 -16.11 -15.40 19.60
CA ARG A 121 -17.23 -15.01 20.46
C ARG A 121 -18.44 -15.93 20.31
N ARG A 122 -18.80 -16.34 19.09
CA ARG A 122 -19.91 -17.27 18.85
C ARG A 122 -19.68 -18.62 19.52
N ARG A 123 -18.48 -19.20 19.34
CA ARG A 123 -18.12 -20.48 19.97
C ARG A 123 -18.11 -20.42 21.50
N ARG A 124 -17.87 -19.26 22.11
CA ARG A 124 -17.96 -19.09 23.56
C ARG A 124 -19.41 -19.09 24.03
N ASN A 125 -20.30 -18.43 23.29
CA ASN A 125 -21.72 -18.37 23.62
C ASN A 125 -22.39 -19.75 23.48
N ASP A 126 -22.05 -20.50 22.42
CA ASP A 126 -22.57 -21.86 22.20
C ASP A 126 -22.17 -22.83 23.34
N ARG A 127 -21.06 -22.57 24.04
CA ARG A 127 -20.59 -23.35 25.21
C ARG A 127 -21.29 -22.97 26.52
N GLU A 128 -21.84 -21.77 26.60
CA GLU A 128 -22.63 -21.31 27.76
C GLU A 128 -24.06 -21.85 27.71
N ASP A 129 -24.56 -22.17 26.52
CA ASP A 129 -25.90 -22.75 26.28
C ASP A 129 -25.90 -24.30 26.35
N GLU A 130 -24.76 -24.93 26.58
CA GLU A 130 -24.68 -26.38 26.79
C GLU A 130 -25.26 -26.73 28.17
N PRO A 131 -26.28 -27.62 28.26
CA PRO A 131 -26.85 -28.00 29.53
C PRO A 131 -25.74 -28.49 30.46
N PRO A 132 -25.72 -28.07 31.73
CA PRO A 132 -24.70 -28.53 32.67
C PRO A 132 -24.68 -30.04 32.63
N GLU A 133 -23.50 -30.62 32.36
CA GLU A 133 -23.34 -32.07 32.37
C GLU A 133 -23.94 -32.60 33.69
N PRO A 134 -24.76 -33.66 33.63
CA PRO A 134 -25.34 -34.22 34.84
C PRO A 134 -24.19 -34.51 35.79
N GLY A 135 -24.22 -33.85 36.95
CA GLY A 135 -23.21 -34.02 37.98
C GLY A 135 -23.08 -35.51 38.34
N PRO A 136 -21.96 -35.90 38.97
CA PRO A 136 -21.72 -37.28 39.34
C PRO A 136 -22.95 -37.85 40.06
N SER A 137 -23.31 -39.09 39.71
CA SER A 137 -24.39 -39.79 40.41
C SER A 137 -24.11 -39.81 41.90
N GLY A 138 -25.14 -39.89 42.75
CA GLY A 138 -24.98 -39.78 44.20
C GLY A 138 -23.91 -40.73 44.78
N GLU A 139 -23.74 -41.92 44.18
CA GLU A 139 -22.68 -42.87 44.55
C GLU A 139 -21.27 -42.42 44.15
N GLU A 140 -21.12 -41.75 43.00
CA GLU A 140 -19.85 -41.18 42.54
C GLU A 140 -19.45 -39.95 43.35
N ALA A 141 -20.41 -39.12 43.76
CA ALA A 141 -20.17 -38.01 44.67
C ALA A 141 -19.69 -38.50 46.05
N ASP A 142 -20.32 -39.55 46.59
CA ASP A 142 -19.93 -40.15 47.87
C ASP A 142 -18.53 -40.79 47.83
N ARG A 143 -18.17 -41.43 46.70
CA ARG A 143 -16.80 -41.95 46.49
C ARG A 143 -15.79 -40.81 46.41
N LEU A 144 -16.13 -39.71 45.74
CA LEU A 144 -15.24 -38.55 45.60
C LEU A 144 -14.99 -37.89 46.95
N ASP A 145 -16.03 -37.66 47.76
CA ASP A 145 -15.89 -37.11 49.12
C ASP A 145 -15.02 -38.00 50.01
N LYS A 146 -15.17 -39.32 49.88
CA LYS A 146 -14.36 -40.28 50.63
C LYS A 146 -12.88 -40.27 50.21
N ASP A 147 -12.59 -40.08 48.93
CA ASP A 147 -11.22 -39.92 48.44
C ASP A 147 -10.65 -38.55 48.85
N MET A 148 -11.42 -37.47 48.81
CA MET A 148 -10.99 -36.15 49.29
C MET A 148 -10.66 -36.18 50.79
N ALA A 149 -11.53 -36.78 51.61
CA ALA A 149 -11.30 -36.96 53.04
C ALA A 149 -10.10 -37.85 53.39
N ARG A 150 -9.60 -38.64 52.43
CA ARG A 150 -8.39 -39.45 52.60
C ARG A 150 -7.11 -38.63 52.41
N PHE A 151 -7.17 -37.52 51.66
CA PHE A 151 -6.01 -36.70 51.32
C PHE A 151 -5.94 -35.36 52.07
N ASP A 152 -7.00 -34.94 52.76
CA ASP A 152 -6.94 -33.87 53.76
C ASP A 152 -6.33 -34.42 55.07
N LEU A 153 -5.02 -34.18 55.24
CA LEU A 153 -4.23 -34.45 56.46
C LEU A 153 -4.29 -33.28 57.43
#